data_AF-A0A955ZBS8-F1
#
_entry.id   AF-A0A955ZBS8-F1
#
_cell.length_a   1.000
_cell.length_b   1.000
_cell.length_c   1.000
_cell.angle_alpha   90.00
_cell.angle_beta   90.00
_cell.angle_gamma   90.00
#
_symmetry.space_group_name_H-M   'P 1'
#
loop_
_entity.id
_entity.type
_entity.pdbx_description
1 polymer ?
#
loop_
_entity_poly.entity_id
_entity_poly.type
_entity_poly.pdbx_seq_one_letter_code
_entity_poly.pdbx_strand_id
1 'polypeptide(L)'
;IFAILFSIRRLEARRREAEQFPRVPVDVFERYKTTALRVNNLGAGICFGKLVLDYGFQYFAKVYQLPWNLVRGVGASIFFGWLALFIWTLVLNRRNKRFAEENGIDLRTPIPERSP
;
A
#
# COMPACT_ATOMS: atom_id res chain seq x y z
N ILE A 1 -10.73 2.16 5.70
CA ILE A 1 -10.01 1.22 6.60
C ILE A 1 -8.69 0.74 5.98
N PHE A 2 -8.67 0.11 4.81
CA PHE A 2 -7.41 -0.42 4.23
C PHE A 2 -6.34 0.62 3.91
N ALA A 3 -6.71 1.81 3.43
CA ALA A 3 -5.76 2.91 3.19
C ALA A 3 -5.02 3.33 4.49
N ILE A 4 -5.70 3.27 5.63
CA ILE A 4 -5.13 3.61 6.95
C ILE A 4 -4.03 2.61 7.31
N LEU A 5 -4.23 1.32 7.04
CA LEU A 5 -3.21 0.28 7.30
C LEU A 5 -1.94 0.50 6.49
N PHE A 6 -2.07 0.90 5.22
CA PHE A 6 -0.90 1.26 4.39
C PHE A 6 -0.21 2.53 4.90
N SER A 7 -0.97 3.51 5.36
CA SER A 7 -0.41 4.74 5.94
C SER A 7 0.33 4.47 7.26
N ILE A 8 -0.21 3.63 8.15
CA ILE A 8 0.46 3.22 9.40
C ILE A 8 1.78 2.51 9.07
N ARG A 9 1.75 1.53 8.16
CA ARG A 9 2.97 0.81 7.72
C ARG A 9 4.00 1.73 7.08
N ARG A 10 3.56 2.76 6.36
CA ARG A 10 4.45 3.78 5.79
C ARG A 10 5.11 4.61 6.88
N LEU A 11 4.37 5.00 7.92
CA LEU A 11 4.90 5.75 9.06
C LEU A 11 5.91 4.91 9.84
N GLU A 12 5.63 3.63 10.08
CA GLU A 12 6.57 2.69 10.71
C GLU A 12 7.86 2.56 9.89
N ALA A 13 7.77 2.34 8.58
CA ALA A 13 8.94 2.22 7.71
C ALA A 13 9.75 3.53 7.64
N ARG A 14 9.08 4.70 7.74
CA ARG A 14 9.76 6.01 7.78
C ARG A 14 10.54 6.23 9.06
N ARG A 15 9.99 5.82 10.20
CA ARG A 15 10.58 6.02 11.54
C ARG A 15 11.77 5.11 11.82
N ARG A 16 11.94 4.04 11.06
CA ARG A 16 13.12 3.17 11.18
C ARG A 16 14.34 3.81 10.53
N GLU A 17 15.45 3.77 11.24
CA GLU A 17 16.75 4.31 10.81
C GLU A 17 17.77 3.16 10.73
N ALA A 18 18.75 3.27 9.83
CA ALA A 18 19.74 2.21 9.61
C ALA A 18 20.55 1.91 10.88
N GLU A 19 20.76 2.91 11.73
CA GLU A 19 21.44 2.83 13.03
C GLU A 19 20.78 1.83 14.00
N GLN A 20 19.47 1.57 13.84
CA GLN A 20 18.73 0.59 14.64
C GLN A 20 19.07 -0.86 14.26
N PHE A 21 19.75 -1.06 13.12
CA PHE A 21 20.11 -2.36 12.57
C PHE A 21 21.61 -2.41 12.23
N PRO A 22 22.51 -2.35 13.23
CA PRO A 22 23.96 -2.24 13.00
C PRO A 22 24.58 -3.47 12.30
N ARG A 23 23.86 -4.59 12.26
CA ARG A 23 24.27 -5.83 11.57
C ARG A 23 23.86 -5.86 10.09
N VAL A 24 23.06 -4.90 9.63
CA VAL A 24 22.54 -4.85 8.27
C VAL A 24 23.30 -3.77 7.48
N PRO A 25 23.83 -4.09 6.29
CA PRO A 25 24.43 -3.08 5.43
C PRO A 25 23.45 -1.94 5.12
N VAL A 26 23.92 -0.69 5.20
CA VAL A 26 23.07 0.51 5.04
C VAL A 26 22.38 0.55 3.67
N ASP A 27 23.06 0.09 2.63
CA ASP A 27 22.53 0.00 1.27
C ASP A 27 21.35 -1.00 1.16
N VAL A 28 21.44 -2.12 1.87
CA VAL A 28 20.38 -3.14 1.94
C VAL A 28 19.16 -2.59 2.70
N PHE A 29 19.40 -1.89 3.81
CA PHE A 29 18.33 -1.24 4.57
C PHE A 29 17.62 -0.15 3.78
N GLU A 30 18.35 0.73 3.08
CA GLU A 30 17.77 1.79 2.26
C GLU A 30 16.98 1.23 1.06
N ARG A 31 17.44 0.13 0.45
CA ARG A 31 16.66 -0.58 -0.58
C ARG A 31 15.35 -1.13 -0.04
N TYR A 32 15.38 -1.78 1.12
CA TYR A 32 14.18 -2.26 1.79
C TYR A 32 13.23 -1.10 2.09
N LYS A 33 13.73 -0.01 2.69
CA LYS A 33 12.94 1.15 3.09
C LYS A 33 12.29 1.84 1.90
N THR A 34 13.06 2.08 0.83
CA THR A 34 12.56 2.69 -0.41
C THR A 34 11.45 1.84 -1.04
N THR A 35 11.66 0.52 -1.08
CA THR A 35 10.67 -0.43 -1.62
C THR A 35 9.42 -0.47 -0.75
N ALA A 36 9.56 -0.54 0.57
CA ALA A 36 8.46 -0.52 1.53
C ALA A 36 7.59 0.74 1.38
N LEU A 37 8.23 1.91 1.29
CA LEU A 37 7.54 3.18 1.12
C LEU A 37 6.80 3.26 -0.23
N ARG A 38 7.43 2.79 -1.30
CA ARG A 38 6.81 2.76 -2.64
C ARG A 38 5.59 1.84 -2.67
N VAL A 39 5.69 0.63 -2.12
CA VAL A 39 4.59 -0.34 -2.09
C VAL A 39 3.43 0.17 -1.23
N ASN A 40 3.72 0.79 -0.08
CA ASN A 40 2.68 1.36 0.77
C ASN A 40 2.00 2.60 0.12
N ASN A 41 2.75 3.45 -0.58
CA ASN A 41 2.16 4.55 -1.37
C ASN A 41 1.28 4.05 -2.50
N LEU A 42 1.70 3.01 -3.21
CA LEU A 42 0.89 2.37 -4.25
C LEU A 42 -0.40 1.79 -3.66
N GLY A 43 -0.32 1.07 -2.53
CA GLY A 43 -1.49 0.52 -1.84
C GLY A 43 -2.50 1.59 -1.40
N ALA A 44 -2.00 2.71 -0.85
CA ALA A 44 -2.84 3.86 -0.50
C ALA A 44 -3.46 4.51 -1.75
N GLY A 45 -2.68 4.69 -2.81
CA GLY A 45 -3.13 5.24 -4.08
C GLY A 45 -4.20 4.38 -4.77
N ILE A 46 -4.07 3.05 -4.74
CA ILE A 46 -5.06 2.11 -5.27
C ILE A 46 -6.38 2.20 -4.51
N CYS A 47 -6.33 2.31 -3.18
CA CYS A 47 -7.53 2.49 -2.35
C CYS A 47 -8.22 3.82 -2.65
N PHE A 48 -7.45 4.91 -2.79
CA PHE A 48 -8.00 6.21 -3.14
C PHE A 48 -8.55 6.24 -4.57
N GLY A 49 -7.83 5.66 -5.52
CA GLY A 49 -8.24 5.56 -6.92
C GLY A 49 -9.57 4.81 -7.08
N LYS A 50 -9.82 3.77 -6.27
CA LYS A 50 -11.13 3.08 -6.25
C LYS A 50 -12.27 4.01 -5.86
N LEU A 51 -12.08 4.83 -4.82
CA LEU A 51 -13.10 5.81 -4.44
C LEU A 51 -13.33 6.81 -5.57
N VAL A 52 -12.27 7.37 -6.16
CA VAL A 52 -12.39 8.32 -7.27
C VAL A 52 -13.10 7.70 -8.48
N LEU A 53 -12.77 6.45 -8.83
CA LEU A 53 -13.42 5.73 -9.92
C LEU A 53 -14.88 5.41 -9.62
N ASP A 54 -15.21 4.98 -8.40
CA ASP A 54 -16.60 4.68 -8.04
C ASP A 54 -17.47 5.94 -8.01
N TYR A 55 -17.01 7.00 -7.34
CA TYR A 55 -17.75 8.26 -7.27
C TYR A 55 -17.81 8.96 -8.63
N GLY A 56 -16.70 8.98 -9.37
CA GLY A 56 -16.65 9.56 -10.71
C GLY A 56 -17.55 8.81 -11.68
N PHE A 57 -17.54 7.48 -11.65
CA PHE A 57 -18.40 6.66 -12.49
C PHE A 57 -19.87 6.76 -12.09
N GLN A 58 -20.21 6.78 -10.79
CA GLN A 58 -21.58 6.99 -10.35
C GLN A 58 -22.11 8.37 -10.74
N TYR A 59 -21.29 9.41 -10.61
CA TYR A 59 -21.64 10.76 -11.06
C TYR A 59 -21.93 10.77 -12.56
N PHE A 60 -21.02 10.20 -13.36
CA PHE A 60 -21.20 10.06 -14.80
C PHE A 60 -22.46 9.25 -15.16
N ALA A 61 -22.66 8.10 -14.53
CA ALA A 61 -23.83 7.25 -14.72
C ALA A 61 -25.15 7.98 -14.42
N LYS A 62 -25.15 8.83 -13.39
CA LYS A 62 -26.30 9.66 -13.02
C LYS A 62 -26.55 10.77 -14.04
N VAL A 63 -25.50 11.46 -14.49
CA VAL A 63 -25.62 12.55 -15.48
C VAL A 63 -26.13 12.05 -16.83
N TYR A 64 -25.66 10.89 -17.28
CA TYR A 64 -26.02 10.32 -18.58
C TYR A 64 -27.17 9.29 -18.52
N GLN A 65 -27.81 9.11 -17.36
CA GLN A 65 -28.91 8.15 -17.13
C GLN A 65 -28.63 6.76 -17.72
N LEU A 66 -27.41 6.26 -17.48
CA LEU A 66 -26.95 4.99 -18.04
C LEU A 66 -27.86 3.82 -17.58
N PRO A 67 -28.12 2.83 -18.45
CA PRO A 67 -28.95 1.69 -18.11
C PRO A 67 -28.29 0.87 -16.99
N TRP A 68 -29.11 0.40 -16.05
CA TRP A 68 -28.66 -0.26 -14.82
C TRP A 68 -27.71 -1.44 -15.07
N ASN A 69 -27.93 -2.21 -16.13
CA ASN A 69 -27.09 -3.35 -16.51
C ASN A 69 -25.65 -2.93 -16.83
N LEU A 70 -25.47 -1.77 -17.47
CA LEU A 70 -24.16 -1.26 -17.87
C LEU A 70 -23.43 -0.66 -16.67
N VAL A 71 -24.16 0.05 -15.80
CA VAL A 71 -23.64 0.53 -14.51
C VAL A 71 -23.12 -0.63 -13.65
N ARG A 72 -23.88 -1.73 -13.59
CA ARG A 72 -23.48 -2.92 -12.83
C ARG A 72 -22.26 -3.62 -13.44
N GLY A 73 -22.21 -3.75 -14.78
CA GLY A 73 -21.09 -4.36 -15.48
C GLY A 73 -19.78 -3.60 -15.27
N VAL A 74 -19.82 -2.27 -15.43
CA VAL A 74 -18.63 -1.41 -15.23
C VAL A 74 -18.27 -1.32 -13.75
N GLY A 75 -19.24 -1.22 -12.84
CA GLY A 75 -18.98 -1.25 -11.41
C GLY A 75 -18.26 -2.54 -10.98
N ALA A 76 -18.67 -3.69 -11.54
CA ALA A 76 -18.01 -4.96 -11.30
C ALA A 76 -16.57 -4.99 -11.85
N SER A 77 -16.33 -4.48 -13.07
CA SER A 77 -14.98 -4.45 -13.64
C SER A 77 -14.03 -3.54 -12.85
N ILE A 78 -14.50 -2.37 -12.39
CA ILE A 78 -13.73 -1.49 -11.50
C ILE A 78 -13.41 -2.23 -10.19
N PHE A 79 -14.36 -2.97 -9.63
CA PHE A 79 -14.13 -3.76 -8.41
C PHE A 79 -13.08 -4.86 -8.60
N PHE A 80 -13.20 -5.68 -9.65
CA PHE A 80 -12.23 -6.74 -9.92
C PHE A 80 -10.85 -6.21 -10.27
N GLY A 81 -10.76 -5.12 -11.05
CA GLY A 81 -9.50 -4.46 -11.37
C GLY A 81 -8.81 -3.91 -10.11
N TRP A 82 -9.58 -3.25 -9.24
CA TRP A 82 -9.07 -2.80 -7.94
C TRP A 82 -8.62 -3.98 -7.07
N LEU A 83 -9.40 -5.05 -7.00
CA LEU A 83 -9.08 -6.23 -6.20
C LEU A 83 -7.77 -6.89 -6.68
N ALA A 84 -7.58 -7.00 -8.00
CA ALA A 84 -6.34 -7.53 -8.58
C ALA A 84 -5.13 -6.67 -8.22
N LEU A 85 -5.24 -5.34 -8.35
CA LEU A 85 -4.18 -4.40 -7.95
C LEU A 85 -3.91 -4.45 -6.45
N PHE A 86 -4.95 -4.58 -5.64
CA PHE A 86 -4.84 -4.71 -4.20
C PHE A 86 -4.09 -5.99 -3.82
N ILE A 87 -4.48 -7.15 -4.38
CA ILE A 87 -3.78 -8.43 -4.17
C ILE A 87 -2.32 -8.31 -4.61
N TRP A 88 -2.05 -7.70 -5.76
CA TRP A 88 -0.69 -7.45 -6.22
C TRP A 88 0.12 -6.70 -5.17
N THR A 89 -0.40 -5.60 -4.61
CA THR A 89 0.31 -4.85 -3.57
C THR A 89 0.57 -5.66 -2.30
N LEU A 90 -0.34 -6.57 -1.93
CA LEU A 90 -0.11 -7.49 -0.82
C LEU A 90 1.03 -8.47 -1.12
N VAL A 91 1.10 -8.99 -2.34
CA VAL A 91 2.20 -9.87 -2.78
C VAL A 91 3.52 -9.12 -2.74
N LEU A 92 3.59 -7.89 -3.26
CA LEU A 92 4.80 -7.06 -3.18
C LEU A 92 5.21 -6.79 -1.72
N ASN A 93 4.25 -6.50 -0.85
CA ASN A 93 4.54 -6.29 0.57
C ASN A 93 5.08 -7.57 1.23
N ARG A 94 4.53 -8.74 0.89
CA ARG A 94 5.05 -10.04 1.39
C ARG A 94 6.45 -10.30 0.88
N ARG A 95 6.75 -10.04 -0.40
CA ARG A 95 8.10 -10.18 -0.95
C ARG A 95 9.10 -9.26 -0.27
N ASN A 96 8.70 -8.00 -0.01
CA ASN A 96 9.55 -7.04 0.68
C ASN A 96 9.80 -7.43 2.15
N LYS A 97 8.80 -7.99 2.84
CA LYS A 97 8.98 -8.55 4.19
C LYS A 97 9.94 -9.73 4.20
N ARG A 98 9.79 -10.65 3.25
CA ARG A 98 10.70 -11.80 3.12
C ARG A 98 12.13 -11.34 2.86
N PHE A 99 12.33 -10.35 1.98
CA PHE A 99 13.63 -9.73 1.77
C PHE A 99 14.20 -9.13 3.07
N ALA A 100 13.37 -8.45 3.87
CA ALA A 100 13.78 -7.90 5.15
C ALA A 100 14.24 -9.01 6.13
N GLU A 101 13.45 -10.08 6.25
CA GLU A 101 13.74 -11.23 7.11
C GLU A 101 15.04 -11.95 6.68
N GLU A 102 15.23 -12.20 5.39
CA GLU A 102 16.42 -12.84 4.82
C GLU A 102 17.71 -12.01 5.06
N ASN A 103 17.58 -10.68 5.18
CA ASN A 103 18.70 -9.77 5.44
C ASN A 103 18.83 -9.38 6.93
N GLY A 104 18.11 -10.04 7.84
CA GLY A 104 18.24 -9.81 9.28
C GLY A 104 17.58 -8.52 9.79
N ILE A 105 16.70 -7.90 9.01
CA ILE A 105 15.91 -6.75 9.43
C ILE A 105 14.71 -7.27 10.22
N ASP A 106 14.83 -7.32 11.55
CA ASP A 106 13.69 -7.70 12.40
C ASP A 106 12.62 -6.59 12.37
N LEU A 107 11.44 -6.90 11.84
CA LEU A 107 10.31 -5.96 11.78
C LEU A 107 9.53 -5.90 13.09
N ARG A 108 9.89 -6.68 14.11
CA ARG A 108 9.27 -6.70 15.43
C ARG A 108 10.01 -5.86 16.46
N THR A 109 11.23 -5.41 16.17
CA THR A 109 11.94 -4.49 17.07
C THR A 109 11.09 -3.24 17.28
N PRO A 110 10.81 -2.86 18.55
CA PRO A 110 10.07 -1.66 18.85
C PRO A 110 10.83 -0.44 18.33
N ILE A 111 10.10 0.49 17.71
CA ILE A 111 10.66 1.78 17.29
C ILE A 111 10.97 2.55 18.58
N PRO A 112 12.23 2.93 18.86
CA PRO A 112 12.53 3.71 20.05
C PRO A 112 11.71 4.99 20.04
N GLU A 113 11.03 5.28 21.15
CA GLU A 113 10.41 6.59 21.35
C GLU A 113 11.52 7.64 21.27
N ARG A 114 11.46 8.52 20.26
CA ARG A 114 12.29 9.73 20.27
C ARG A 114 11.89 10.50 21.53
N SER A 115 12.75 10.47 22.54
CA SER A 115 12.67 11.36 23.68
C SER A 115 12.65 12.81 23.15
N PRO A 116 11.72 13.65 23.64
CA PRO A 116 11.51 15.01 23.15
C PRO A 116 12.75 15.91 23.34
#